data_AF-A0A537P909-F1
#
_entry.id   AF-A0A537P909-F1
#
_cell.length_a   1.000
_cell.length_b   1.000
_cell.length_c   1.000
_cell.angle_alpha   90.00
_cell.angle_beta   90.00
_cell.angle_gamma   90.00
#
_symmetry.space_group_name_H-M   'P 1'
#
loop_
_entity.id
_entity.type
_entity.pdbx_description
1 polymer ?
#
loop_
_entity_poly.entity_id
_entity_poly.type
_entity_poly.pdbx_seq_one_letter_code
_entity_poly.pdbx_strand_id
1 'polypeptide(L)' 'MAMTRPRPKVMTLTDAAAERVKAIMVKASKPALALRLGVKNGGCAGMEYT' A
#
# COMPACT_ATOMS: atom_id res chain seq x y z
N MET A 1 -1.99 33.31 -5.48
CA MET A 1 -2.03 31.88 -5.83
C MET A 1 -2.12 31.08 -4.54
N ALA A 2 -3.24 30.42 -4.27
CA ALA A 2 -3.34 29.52 -3.13
C ALA A 2 -2.48 28.27 -3.44
N MET A 3 -1.42 28.05 -2.66
CA MET A 3 -0.63 26.80 -2.75
C MET A 3 -1.53 25.62 -2.41
N THR A 4 -1.71 24.69 -3.35
CA THR A 4 -2.39 23.42 -3.11
C THR A 4 -1.66 22.66 -2.01
N ARG A 5 -2.33 22.46 -0.87
CA ARG A 5 -1.78 21.68 0.25
C ARG A 5 -1.57 20.23 -0.20
N PRO A 6 -0.40 19.62 0.04
CA PRO A 6 -0.17 18.23 -0.33
C PRO A 6 -1.18 17.31 0.36
N ARG A 7 -1.68 16.31 -0.38
CA ARG A 7 -2.63 15.35 0.18
C ARG A 7 -1.93 14.50 1.24
N PRO A 8 -2.56 14.25 2.40
CA PRO A 8 -1.99 13.37 3.41
C PRO A 8 -1.80 11.97 2.84
N LYS A 9 -0.67 11.35 3.17
CA LYS A 9 -0.41 9.95 2.79
C LYS A 9 -1.31 9.06 3.64
N VAL A 10 -2.10 8.22 2.98
CA VAL A 10 -3.02 7.28 3.65
C VAL A 10 -2.25 6.18 4.37
N MET A 11 -1.09 5.79 3.84
CA MET A 11 -0.19 4.79 4.41
C MET A 11 1.25 5.05 3.99
N THR A 12 2.19 4.49 4.75
CA THR A 12 3.63 4.52 4.45
C THR A 12 4.20 3.11 4.50
N LEU A 13 5.15 2.81 3.62
CA LEU A 13 5.86 1.55 3.61
C LEU A 13 7.25 1.75 4.21
N THR A 14 7.67 0.85 5.09
CA THR A 14 9.07 0.81 5.56
C THR A 14 9.97 0.27 4.47
N ASP A 15 11.26 0.58 4.56
CA ASP A 15 12.25 0.10 3.58
C ASP A 15 12.28 -1.44 3.51
N ALA A 16 12.33 -2.11 4.66
CA ALA A 16 12.27 -3.57 4.76
C ALA A 16 10.99 -4.16 4.13
N ALA A 17 9.84 -3.49 4.28
CA ALA A 17 8.60 -3.94 3.66
C ALA A 17 8.63 -3.74 2.13
N ALA A 18 9.26 -2.66 1.65
CA ALA A 18 9.45 -2.42 0.22
C ALA A 18 10.32 -3.50 -0.43
N GLU A 19 11.42 -3.92 0.22
CA GLU A 19 12.26 -5.01 -0.25
C GLU A 19 11.49 -6.33 -0.36
N ARG A 20 10.69 -6.65 0.65
CA ARG A 20 9.88 -7.87 0.66
C ARG A 20 8.85 -7.89 -0.47
N VAL A 21 8.17 -6.77 -0.72
CA VAL A 21 7.22 -6.63 -1.82
C VAL A 21 7.93 -6.81 -3.18
N LYS A 22 9.08 -6.16 -3.38
CA LYS A 22 9.89 -6.34 -4.61
C LYS A 22 10.27 -7.80 -4.83
N ALA A 23 10.72 -8.50 -3.79
CA ALA A 23 11.07 -9.92 -3.89
C ALA A 23 9.87 -10.80 -4.28
N ILE A 24 8.67 -10.50 -3.77
CA ILE A 24 7.42 -11.18 -4.16
C ILE A 24 7.07 -10.87 -5.62
N MET A 25 7.17 -9.61 -6.05
CA MET A 25 6.88 -9.20 -7.43
C MET A 25 7.81 -9.86 -8.45
N VAL A 26 9.09 -10.04 -8.13
CA VAL A 26 10.05 -10.75 -9.00
C VAL A 26 9.68 -12.23 -9.15
N LYS A 27 9.14 -12.85 -8.09
CA LYS A 27 8.70 -14.26 -8.11
C LYS A 27 7.32 -14.45 -8.76
N ALA A 28 6.59 -13.37 -9.04
CA ALA A 28 5.27 -13.46 -9.63
C ALA A 28 5.35 -13.94 -11.07
N SER A 29 4.54 -14.94 -11.41
CA SER A 29 4.49 -15.54 -12.76
C SER A 29 4.01 -14.55 -13.84
N LYS A 30 3.36 -13.46 -13.44
CA LYS A 30 2.89 -12.39 -14.31
C LYS A 30 3.54 -11.06 -13.91
N PRO A 31 3.89 -10.19 -14.89
CA PRO A 31 4.44 -8.88 -14.58
C PRO A 31 3.42 -8.06 -13.77
N ALA A 32 3.77 -7.77 -12.51
CA ALA A 32 2.96 -6.95 -11.64
C ALA A 32 3.35 -5.47 -11.80
N LEU A 33 2.39 -4.63 -12.20
CA LEU A 33 2.60 -3.18 -12.36
C LEU A 33 2.68 -2.46 -11.00
N ALA A 34 1.93 -2.92 -10.00
CA ALA A 34 1.83 -2.30 -8.69
C ALA A 34 1.27 -3.26 -7.63
N LEU A 35 1.50 -2.93 -6.36
CA LEU A 35 0.81 -3.53 -5.21
C LEU A 35 -0.56 -2.86 -5.03
N ARG A 36 -1.60 -3.67 -4.83
CA ARG A 36 -2.93 -3.20 -4.40
C ARG A 36 -3.11 -3.44 -2.90
N LEU A 37 -3.77 -2.48 -2.26
CA LEU A 37 -4.15 -2.53 -0.85
C LEU A 37 -5.63 -2.18 -0.75
N GLY A 38 -6.46 -3.18 -0.44
CA GLY A 38 -7.85 -3.05 -0.09
C GLY A 38 -8.01 -2.83 1.41
N VAL A 39 -9.00 -2.04 1.79
CA VAL A 39 -9.39 -1.84 3.19
C VAL A 39 -10.83 -2.31 3.34
N LYS A 40 -11.07 -3.16 4.33
CA LYS A 40 -12.40 -3.67 4.69
C LYS A 40 -12.69 -3.35 6.14
N ASN A 41 -13.97 -3.20 6.47
CA ASN A 41 -14.41 -3.04 7.86
C ASN A 41 -14.27 -4.38 8.61
N GLY A 42 -13.50 -4.37 9.70
CA GLY A 42 -13.24 -5.54 10.54
C GLY A 42 -14.04 -5.58 11.84
N GLY A 43 -14.95 -4.63 12.09
CA GLY A 43 -15.79 -4.57 13.31
C GLY A 43 -15.71 -3.21 14.02
N CYS A 44 -15.98 -3.19 15.34
CA CYS A 44 -16.23 -1.97 16.13
C CYS A 44 -15.27 -0.79 15.88
N ALA A 45 -13.98 -1.05 15.71
CA ALA A 45 -13.00 -0.05 15.28
C ALA A 45 -11.89 -0.65 14.39
N GLY A 46 -12.10 -1.86 13.87
CA GLY A 46 -11.07 -2.62 13.16
C GLY A 46 -11.08 -2.36 11.66
N MET A 47 -9.89 -2.21 11.06
CA MET A 47 -9.69 -2.24 9.61
C MET A 47 -8.94 -3.52 9.26
N GLU A 48 -9.41 -4.21 8.23
CA GLU A 48 -8.74 -5.36 7.63
C GLU A 48 -8.14 -4.95 6.28
N TYR A 49 -6.91 -5.41 5.99
CA TYR A 49 -6.19 -5.05 4.78
C TYR A 49 -5.99 -6.28 3.88
N THR A 50 -6.27 -6.14 2.58
CA THR A 50 -6.12 -7.22 1.57
C THR A 50 -5.29 -6.80 0.38
#